data_AF-K6U9Z1-F1
#
_entry.id   AF-K6U9Z1-F1
#
_cell.length_a   1.000
_cell.length_b   1.000
_cell.length_c   1.000
_cell.angle_alpha   90.00
_cell.angle_beta   90.00
_cell.angle_gamma   90.00
#
_symmetry.space_group_name_H-M   'P 1'
#
loop_
_entity.id
_entity.type
_entity.pdbx_description
1 polymer ?
#
loop_
_entity_poly.entity_id
_entity_poly.type
_entity_poly.pdbx_seq_one_letter_code
_entity_poly.pdbx_strand_id
1 'polypeptide(L)'
;MVDLEFKYGLPFCKIEIIHNNRILILNNVLIDTGSGGTLLKMDRVEEINITIDMNDSIETIHGVGGSEFVYKKIIDEAKLGNLCNRDVKVEIGIMD
;
A
#
# COMPACT_ATOMS: atom_id res chain seq x y z
N MET A 1 18.38 7.52 0.86
CA MET A 1 18.44 6.81 -0.44
C MET A 1 17.47 5.64 -0.35
N VAL A 2 16.75 5.32 -1.41
CA VAL A 2 15.85 4.15 -1.43
C VAL A 2 16.68 2.93 -1.83
N ASP A 3 16.62 1.87 -1.03
CA ASP A 3 17.26 0.61 -1.37
C ASP A 3 16.29 -0.25 -2.20
N LEU A 4 16.76 -0.74 -3.34
CA LEU A 4 15.96 -1.49 -4.30
C LEU A 4 16.52 -2.89 -4.47
N GLU A 5 15.66 -3.87 -4.27
CA GLU A 5 15.95 -5.27 -4.50
C GLU A 5 15.29 -5.73 -5.80
N PHE A 6 16.09 -6.15 -6.78
CA PHE A 6 15.56 -6.66 -8.04
C PHE A 6 15.27 -8.16 -7.92
N LYS A 7 13.98 -8.54 -8.04
CA LYS A 7 13.52 -9.93 -8.05
C LYS A 7 12.66 -10.16 -9.27
N TYR A 8 12.85 -11.28 -9.97
CA TYR A 8 12.02 -11.65 -11.13
C TYR A 8 11.95 -10.57 -12.23
N GLY A 9 12.99 -9.73 -12.34
CA GLY A 9 13.01 -8.60 -13.28
C GLY A 9 12.25 -7.35 -12.84
N LEU A 10 11.76 -7.30 -11.59
CA LEU A 10 10.97 -6.20 -11.04
C LEU A 10 11.67 -5.55 -9.82
N PRO A 11 11.53 -4.23 -9.62
CA PRO A 11 12.11 -3.52 -8.49
C PRO A 11 11.21 -3.60 -7.25
N PHE A 12 11.72 -4.20 -6.19
CA PHE A 12 11.06 -4.23 -4.88
C PHE A 12 11.77 -3.31 -3.90
N CYS A 13 11.04 -2.81 -2.92
CA CYS A 13 11.56 -1.97 -1.86
C CYS A 13 10.89 -2.27 -0.51
N LYS A 14 11.51 -1.74 0.54
CA LYS A 14 10.91 -1.69 1.88
C LYS A 14 10.17 -0.38 2.09
N ILE A 15 8.94 -0.46 2.58
CA ILE A 15 8.20 0.70 3.11
C ILE A 15 7.84 0.48 4.58
N GLU A 16 7.78 1.59 5.32
CA GLU A 16 7.23 1.65 6.68
C GLU A 16 5.93 2.45 6.63
N ILE A 17 4.85 1.86 7.13
CA ILE A 17 3.53 2.48 7.24
C ILE A 17 3.28 2.77 8.70
N ILE A 18 2.80 3.98 9.00
CA ILE A 18 2.39 4.40 10.33
C ILE A 18 0.93 4.81 10.26
N HIS A 19 0.13 4.25 11.17
CA HIS A 19 -1.27 4.62 11.32
C HIS A 19 -1.75 4.38 12.75
N ASN A 20 -2.38 5.38 13.38
CA ASN A 20 -2.86 5.32 14.77
C ASN A 20 -1.77 4.84 15.76
N ASN A 21 -0.56 5.39 15.61
CA ASN A 21 0.66 5.00 16.36
C ASN A 21 1.10 3.52 16.15
N ARG A 22 0.42 2.79 15.26
CA ARG A 22 0.77 1.53 14.61
C ARG A 22 1.99 1.67 13.71
N ILE A 23 2.93 0.71 13.68
CA ILE A 23 3.99 0.66 12.65
C ILE A 23 3.96 -0.71 11.98
N LEU A 24 3.88 -0.72 10.65
CA LEU A 24 4.00 -1.91 9.81
C LEU A 24 5.17 -1.76 8.85
N ILE A 25 6.01 -2.78 8.76
CA ILE A 25 7.13 -2.83 7.81
C ILE A 25 6.79 -3.83 6.70
N LEU A 26 6.70 -3.35 5.47
CA LEU A 26 6.47 -4.18 4.29
C LEU A 26 7.79 -4.28 3.51
N ASN A 27 8.37 -5.48 3.43
CA ASN A 27 9.70 -5.69 2.84
C ASN A 27 9.70 -5.96 1.33
N ASN A 28 8.56 -6.35 0.76
CA ASN A 28 8.44 -6.75 -0.65
C ASN A 28 7.36 -5.92 -1.35
N VAL A 29 7.55 -4.60 -1.41
CA VAL A 29 6.63 -3.72 -2.12
C VAL A 29 7.18 -3.42 -3.51
N LEU A 30 6.39 -3.75 -4.53
CA LEU A 30 6.73 -3.47 -5.92
C LEU A 30 6.66 -1.96 -6.20
N ILE A 31 7.69 -1.42 -6.83
CA ILE A 31 7.61 -0.07 -7.41
C ILE A 31 7.00 -0.19 -8.81
N ASP A 32 5.72 0.15 -8.91
CA ASP A 32 4.94 0.02 -10.14
C ASP A 32 4.57 1.39 -10.72
N THR A 33 5.27 1.79 -11.80
CA THR A 33 4.95 3.02 -12.53
C THR A 33 3.74 2.88 -13.46
N GLY A 34 3.23 1.66 -13.65
CA GLY A 34 2.04 1.35 -14.44
C GLY A 34 0.73 1.46 -13.65
N SER A 35 0.81 1.55 -12.31
CA SER A 35 -0.36 1.72 -11.45
C SER A 35 -0.76 3.19 -11.30
N GLY A 36 -2.07 3.45 -11.24
CA GLY A 36 -2.63 4.78 -10.94
C GLY A 36 -2.64 5.12 -9.44
N GLY A 37 -2.38 4.15 -8.57
CA GLY A 37 -2.48 4.26 -7.12
C GLY A 37 -1.52 3.31 -6.38
N THR A 38 -1.53 3.40 -5.06
CA THR A 38 -0.80 2.48 -4.18
C THR A 38 -1.77 1.46 -3.60
N LEU A 39 -1.68 0.21 -4.05
CA LEU A 39 -2.48 -0.90 -3.57
C LEU A 39 -1.71 -1.69 -2.50
N LEU A 40 -2.33 -1.90 -1.35
CA LEU A 40 -1.79 -2.70 -0.25
C LEU A 40 -2.68 -3.90 0.03
N LYS A 41 -2.04 -5.03 0.36
CA LYS A 41 -2.76 -6.26 0.69
C LYS A 41 -3.44 -6.15 2.05
N MET A 42 -4.74 -6.46 2.08
CA MET A 42 -5.62 -6.33 3.24
C MET A 42 -5.08 -7.06 4.47
N ASP A 43 -4.67 -8.32 4.30
CA ASP A 43 -4.19 -9.15 5.40
C ASP A 43 -2.96 -8.56 6.13
N ARG A 44 -2.10 -7.83 5.41
CA ARG A 44 -0.91 -7.19 5.99
C ARG A 44 -1.26 -5.95 6.81
N VAL A 45 -2.14 -5.10 6.28
CA VAL A 45 -2.46 -3.82 6.92
C VAL A 45 -3.37 -4.01 8.14
N GLU A 46 -4.17 -5.08 8.16
CA GLU A 46 -4.96 -5.48 9.32
C GLU A 46 -4.10 -5.76 10.57
N GLU A 47 -2.82 -6.15 10.41
CA GLU A 47 -1.88 -6.34 11.53
C GLU A 47 -1.71 -5.08 12.39
N ILE A 48 -1.92 -3.89 11.80
CA ILE A 48 -1.89 -2.60 12.52
C ILE A 48 -3.28 -1.96 12.65
N ASN A 49 -4.35 -2.74 12.52
CA ASN A 49 -5.75 -2.30 12.60
C ASN A 49 -6.16 -1.28 11.52
N ILE A 50 -5.55 -1.34 10.34
CA ILE A 50 -6.10 -0.67 9.16
C ILE A 50 -7.22 -1.58 8.63
N THR A 51 -8.45 -1.21 8.96
CA THR A 51 -9.67 -1.86 8.48
C THR A 51 -10.58 -0.83 7.82
N ILE A 52 -11.59 -1.28 7.10
CA ILE A 52 -12.61 -0.39 6.53
C ILE A 52 -13.42 0.30 7.64
N ASP A 53 -13.64 1.60 7.49
CA ASP A 53 -14.45 2.46 8.34
C ASP A 53 -15.63 3.05 7.55
N MET A 54 -16.64 3.55 8.26
CA MET A 54 -17.85 4.15 7.65
C MET A 54 -17.59 5.36 6.74
N ASN A 55 -16.40 5.96 6.84
CA ASN A 55 -16.01 7.14 6.05
C ASN A 55 -15.17 6.78 4.82
N ASP A 56 -14.76 5.52 4.67
CA ASP A 56 -13.98 5.06 3.53
C ASP A 56 -14.89 4.83 2.32
N SER A 57 -14.38 5.14 1.14
CA SER A 57 -15.06 4.85 -0.11
C SER A 57 -14.63 3.49 -0.65
N ILE A 58 -15.60 2.70 -1.10
CA ILE A 58 -15.36 1.49 -1.90
C ILE A 58 -15.27 1.90 -3.37
N GLU A 59 -14.23 1.47 -4.05
CA GLU A 59 -13.99 1.72 -5.47
C GLU A 59 -13.65 0.43 -6.22
N THR A 60 -13.67 0.51 -7.54
CA THR A 60 -13.26 -0.57 -8.43
C THR A 60 -12.00 -0.15 -9.17
N ILE A 61 -10.92 -0.91 -9.01
CA ILE A 61 -9.69 -0.75 -9.77
C ILE A 61 -9.64 -1.75 -10.92
N HIS A 62 -8.84 -1.45 -11.95
CA HIS A 62 -8.74 -2.25 -13.17
C HIS A 62 -7.27 -2.56 -13.48
N GLY A 63 -7.01 -3.78 -13.89
CA GLY A 63 -5.70 -4.25 -14.35
C GLY A 63 -5.85 -5.26 -15.48
N VAL A 64 -4.75 -5.89 -15.86
CA VAL A 64 -4.72 -6.90 -16.93
C VAL A 64 -5.65 -8.08 -16.62
N GLY A 65 -5.76 -8.47 -15.35
CA GLY A 65 -6.58 -9.59 -14.88
C GLY A 65 -8.09 -9.29 -14.74
N GLY A 66 -8.53 -8.06 -15.00
CA GLY A 66 -9.91 -7.63 -14.79
C GLY A 66 -10.03 -6.52 -13.75
N SER A 67 -11.10 -6.54 -12.97
CA SER A 67 -11.38 -5.52 -11.96
C SER A 67 -11.51 -6.10 -10.56
N GLU A 68 -11.11 -5.32 -9.56
CA GLU A 68 -11.18 -5.67 -8.15
C GLU A 68 -11.83 -4.55 -7.33
N PHE A 69 -12.53 -4.94 -6.26
CA PHE A 69 -13.03 -3.99 -5.27
C PHE A 69 -11.97 -3.69 -4.23
N VAL A 70 -11.78 -2.41 -3.96
CA VAL A 70 -10.88 -1.91 -2.93
C VAL A 70 -11.60 -0.88 -2.08
N TYR A 71 -11.13 -0.64 -0.87
CA TYR A 71 -11.49 0.56 -0.14
C TYR A 71 -10.32 1.54 -0.09
N LYS A 72 -10.62 2.84 -0.19
CA LYS A 72 -9.62 3.89 -0.05
C LYS A 72 -9.47 4.28 1.40
N LYS A 73 -8.22 4.40 1.84
CA LYS A 73 -7.87 4.83 3.20
C LYS A 73 -6.78 5.90 3.16
N ILE A 74 -6.80 6.79 4.14
CA ILE A 74 -5.70 7.71 4.40
C ILE A 74 -4.90 7.12 5.56
N ILE A 75 -3.63 6.81 5.32
CA ILE A 75 -2.67 6.42 6.36
C ILE A 75 -1.88 7.65 6.81
N ASP A 76 -1.49 7.66 8.08
CA ASP A 76 -0.92 8.86 8.70
C ASP A 76 0.44 9.20 8.10
N GLU A 77 1.27 8.17 7.88
CA GLU A 77 2.59 8.34 7.30
C GLU A 77 3.05 7.10 6.53
N ALA A 78 3.75 7.32 5.41
CA ALA A 78 4.50 6.29 4.70
C ALA A 78 5.95 6.74 4.53
N LYS A 79 6.90 5.85 4.83
CA LYS A 79 8.33 6.10 4.65
C LYS A 79 8.93 5.14 3.63
N LEU A 80 9.73 5.70 2.74
CA LEU A 80 10.49 4.99 1.71
C LEU A 80 11.93 5.53 1.68
N GLY A 81 12.86 4.77 2.26
CA GLY A 81 14.23 5.26 2.47
C GLY A 81 14.26 6.53 3.33
N ASN A 82 14.65 7.65 2.74
CA ASN A 82 14.68 8.96 3.44
C ASN A 82 13.43 9.80 3.15
N LEU A 83 12.52 9.31 2.29
CA LEU A 83 11.27 9.98 2.00
C LEU A 83 10.27 9.66 3.11
N CYS A 84 9.57 10.68 3.56
CA CYS A 84 8.51 10.60 4.54
C CYS A 84 7.36 11.44 3.98
N ASN A 85 6.21 10.82 3.80
CA ASN A 85 5.01 11.49 3.33
C ASN A 85 3.87 11.24 4.31
N ARG A 86 3.05 12.26 4.55
CA ARG A 86 1.92 12.21 5.49
C ARG A 86 0.59 12.22 4.74
N ASP A 87 -0.45 11.77 5.42
CA ASP A 87 -1.82 11.73 4.90
C ASP A 87 -1.88 11.03 3.52
N VAL A 88 -1.25 9.86 3.44
CA VAL A 88 -1.06 9.14 2.18
C VAL A 88 -2.32 8.36 1.85
N LYS A 89 -2.88 8.60 0.67
CA LYS A 89 -4.01 7.82 0.14
C LYS A 89 -3.52 6.49 -0.40
N VAL A 90 -4.11 5.41 0.09
CA VAL A 90 -3.85 4.04 -0.35
C VAL A 90 -5.16 3.34 -0.65
N GLU A 91 -5.08 2.33 -1.51
CA GLU A 91 -6.15 1.39 -1.82
C GLU A 91 -5.84 0.09 -1.10
N ILE A 92 -6.84 -0.51 -0.45
CA ILE A 92 -6.67 -1.79 0.25
C ILE A 92 -7.53 -2.85 -0.45
N GLY A 93 -6.90 -3.96 -0.85
CA GLY A 93 -7.54 -5.07 -1.57
C GLY A 93 -7.05 -6.44 -1.13
N ILE A 94 -7.75 -7.51 -1.53
CA ILE A 94 -7.45 -8.89 -1.10
C ILE A 94 -6.16 -9.41 -1.76
N MET A 95 -5.88 -9.00 -3.01
CA MET A 95 -4.72 -9.36 -3.85
C MET A 95 -4.34 -10.85 -3.77
N ASP A 96 -4.73 -11.64 -4.77
CA ASP A 96 -4.36 -13.07 -4.86
C ASP A 96 -2.88 -13.29 -5.22
#